data_AF-A0A8E2J556-F1
#
_entry.id   AF-A0A8E2J556-F1
#
_cell.length_a   1.000
_cell.length_b   1.000
_cell.length_c   1.000
_cell.angle_alpha   90.00
_cell.angle_beta   90.00
_cell.angle_gamma   90.00
#
_symmetry.space_group_name_H-M   'P 1'
#
loop_
_entity.id
_entity.type
_entity.pdbx_description
1 polymer ?
#
loop_
_entity_poly.entity_id
_entity_poly.type
_entity_poly.pdbx_seq_one_letter_code
_entity_poly.pdbx_strand_id
1 'polypeptide(L)'
;MGGNQSVPKVTAQDRAILDLKLQRDKVKQYQKKIQAVLDREYEIAKRQLAEGHKDRAVSTLRKRKYQESILHKTDAQLENLETLVSTIEFSLIQVSVMHGLKQGNEVLKQIHKELNIENVEKLLEETAEAREYQREIDEMLANTLTVEDEEAVQAELAALQGEQLGAGQKKTPVVFPPVPKTEPVASKPVVMEPRAEDQAASPERERVPVAA
;
A
#
# COMPACT_ATOMS: atom_id res chain seq x y z
N MET A 1 -36.76 24.67 -28.40
CA MET A 1 -36.02 24.13 -27.24
C MET A 1 -35.41 22.80 -27.64
N GLY A 2 -34.25 22.81 -28.30
CA GLY A 2 -33.54 21.59 -28.71
C GLY A 2 -32.13 21.67 -28.15
N GLY A 3 -31.83 20.85 -27.15
CA GLY A 3 -30.53 20.80 -26.52
C GLY A 3 -29.51 20.22 -27.49
N ASN A 4 -28.51 21.02 -27.86
CA ASN A 4 -27.27 20.50 -28.43
C ASN A 4 -26.60 19.64 -27.36
N GLN A 5 -26.86 18.33 -27.41
CA GLN A 5 -26.06 17.36 -26.69
C GLN A 5 -24.62 17.54 -27.15
N SER A 6 -23.76 18.05 -26.26
CA SER A 6 -22.34 18.18 -26.52
C SER A 6 -21.79 16.78 -26.76
N VAL A 7 -21.51 16.45 -28.02
CA VAL A 7 -20.86 15.19 -28.36
C VAL A 7 -19.55 15.13 -27.58
N PRO A 8 -19.30 14.10 -26.76
CA PRO A 8 -18.08 14.01 -25.96
C PRO A 8 -16.88 14.09 -26.91
N LYS A 9 -16.00 15.07 -26.68
CA LYS A 9 -14.80 15.26 -27.49
C LYS A 9 -13.87 14.08 -27.25
N VAL A 10 -13.81 13.17 -28.21
CA VAL A 10 -12.87 12.03 -28.20
C VAL A 10 -11.46 12.58 -28.03
N THR A 11 -10.81 12.24 -26.92
CA THR A 11 -9.46 12.71 -26.61
C THR A 11 -8.42 11.91 -27.42
N ALA A 12 -7.19 12.43 -27.52
CA ALA A 12 -6.10 11.67 -28.12
C ALA A 12 -5.82 10.34 -27.36
N GLN A 13 -6.11 10.33 -26.05
CA GLN A 13 -5.97 9.16 -25.18
C GLN A 13 -7.00 8.08 -25.55
N ASP A 14 -8.26 8.48 -25.77
CA ASP A 14 -9.32 7.55 -26.19
C ASP A 14 -9.02 6.88 -27.53
N ARG A 15 -8.45 7.65 -28.47
CA ARG A 15 -8.00 7.11 -29.77
C ARG A 15 -6.86 6.10 -29.61
N ALA A 16 -5.87 6.41 -28.78
CA ALA A 16 -4.77 5.49 -28.51
C ALA A 16 -5.24 4.19 -27.85
N ILE A 17 -6.19 4.27 -26.90
CA ILE A 17 -6.80 3.09 -26.26
C ILE A 17 -7.58 2.26 -27.27
N LEU A 18 -8.34 2.91 -28.15
CA LEU A 18 -9.05 2.23 -29.23
C LEU A 18 -8.08 1.50 -30.16
N ASP A 19 -6.99 2.15 -30.58
CA ASP A 19 -5.99 1.54 -31.46
C ASP A 19 -5.33 0.32 -30.82
N LEU A 20 -5.00 0.38 -29.53
CA LEU A 20 -4.48 -0.77 -28.77
C LEU A 20 -5.50 -1.92 -28.69
N LYS A 21 -6.77 -1.61 -28.44
CA LYS A 21 -7.85 -2.60 -28.40
C LYS A 21 -8.05 -3.25 -29.78
N LEU A 22 -7.99 -2.48 -30.86
CA LEU A 22 -8.05 -2.99 -32.23
C LEU A 22 -6.86 -3.88 -32.57
N GLN A 23 -5.65 -3.51 -32.13
CA GLN A 23 -4.46 -4.34 -32.29
C GLN A 23 -4.59 -5.67 -31.55
N ARG A 24 -5.04 -5.65 -30.29
CA ARG A 24 -5.33 -6.85 -29.50
C ARG A 24 -6.31 -7.77 -30.23
N ASP A 25 -7.40 -7.22 -30.78
CA ASP A 25 -8.41 -8.00 -31.48
C ASP A 25 -7.87 -8.60 -32.79
N LYS A 26 -7.02 -7.86 -33.52
CA LYS A 26 -6.30 -8.38 -34.70
C LYS A 26 -5.35 -9.52 -34.32
N VAL A 27 -4.62 -9.40 -33.21
CA VAL A 27 -3.73 -10.45 -32.69
C VAL A 27 -4.53 -11.69 -32.32
N LYS A 28 -5.68 -11.56 -31.64
CA LYS A 28 -6.60 -12.68 -31.35
C LYS A 28 -7.12 -13.36 -32.62
N GLN A 29 -7.45 -12.58 -33.65
CA GLN A 29 -7.87 -13.15 -34.93
C GLN A 29 -6.72 -13.91 -35.62
N TYR A 30 -5.49 -13.39 -35.53
CA TYR A 30 -4.31 -14.05 -36.08
C TYR A 30 -3.98 -15.36 -35.35
N GLN A 31 -4.08 -15.36 -34.02
CA GLN A 31 -3.94 -16.55 -33.17
C GLN A 31 -4.90 -17.66 -33.61
N LYS A 32 -6.20 -17.34 -33.77
CA LYS A 32 -7.21 -18.31 -34.27
C LYS A 32 -6.88 -18.86 -35.65
N LYS A 33 -6.36 -18.01 -36.55
CA LYS A 33 -5.94 -18.43 -37.89
C LYS A 33 -4.76 -19.41 -37.83
N ILE A 34 -3.73 -19.12 -37.02
CA ILE A 34 -2.58 -20.02 -36.84
C ILE A 34 -3.03 -21.35 -36.25
N GLN A 35 -3.91 -21.34 -35.24
CA GLN A 35 -4.41 -22.58 -34.64
C GLN A 35 -5.08 -23.48 -35.69
N ALA A 36 -5.94 -22.92 -36.53
CA ALA A 36 -6.58 -23.68 -37.61
C ALA A 36 -5.57 -24.22 -38.65
N VAL A 37 -4.44 -23.53 -38.87
CA VAL A 37 -3.38 -24.01 -39.74
C VAL A 37 -2.59 -25.15 -39.08
N LEU A 38 -2.28 -25.04 -37.78
CA LEU A 38 -1.63 -26.09 -36.99
C LEU A 38 -2.42 -27.40 -37.02
N ASP A 39 -3.74 -27.31 -36.82
CA ASP A 39 -4.62 -28.49 -36.84
C ASP A 39 -4.62 -29.15 -38.23
N ARG A 40 -4.63 -28.35 -39.30
CA ARG A 40 -4.51 -28.86 -40.68
C ARG A 40 -3.15 -29.50 -40.96
N GLU A 41 -2.06 -28.89 -40.52
CA GLU A 41 -0.70 -29.44 -40.69
C GLU A 41 -0.55 -30.77 -39.92
N TYR A 42 -1.22 -30.92 -38.77
CA TYR A 42 -1.25 -32.17 -38.04
C TYR A 42 -1.99 -33.28 -38.81
N GLU A 43 -3.17 -32.99 -39.36
CA GLU A 43 -3.93 -33.93 -40.17
C GLU A 43 -3.17 -34.34 -41.46
N ILE A 44 -2.43 -33.41 -42.06
CA ILE A 44 -1.58 -33.69 -43.22
C ILE A 44 -0.41 -34.60 -42.82
N ALA A 45 0.26 -34.31 -41.70
CA ALA A 45 1.36 -35.16 -41.20
C ALA A 45 0.87 -36.58 -40.89
N LYS A 46 -0.33 -36.71 -40.28
CA LYS A 46 -0.95 -38.01 -39.99
C LYS A 46 -1.25 -38.81 -41.26
N ARG A 47 -1.78 -38.15 -42.30
CA ARG A 47 -2.02 -38.78 -43.62
C ARG A 47 -0.72 -39.22 -44.29
N GLN A 48 0.31 -38.37 -44.29
CA GLN A 48 1.61 -38.71 -44.86
C GLN A 48 2.29 -39.90 -44.16
N LEU A 49 2.08 -40.06 -42.84
CA LEU A 49 2.54 -41.23 -42.09
C LEU A 49 1.77 -42.50 -42.48
N ALA A 50 0.45 -42.41 -42.67
CA ALA A 50 -0.37 -43.53 -43.11
C ALA A 50 -0.01 -44.01 -44.52
N GLU A 51 0.36 -43.08 -45.41
CA GLU A 51 0.85 -43.36 -46.78
C GLU A 51 2.30 -43.86 -46.83
N GLY A 52 3.01 -43.92 -45.69
CA GLY A 52 4.39 -44.40 -45.59
C GLY A 52 5.47 -43.37 -45.98
N HIS A 53 5.09 -42.13 -46.27
CA HIS A 53 6.01 -41.04 -46.66
C HIS A 53 6.63 -40.33 -45.44
N LYS A 54 7.56 -41.01 -44.77
CA LYS A 54 8.21 -40.54 -43.53
C LYS A 54 8.93 -39.19 -43.68
N ASP A 55 9.72 -39.00 -44.74
CA ASP A 55 10.50 -37.77 -44.91
C ASP A 55 9.62 -36.52 -45.08
N ARG A 56 8.49 -36.67 -45.80
CA ARG A 56 7.50 -35.61 -45.96
C ARG A 56 6.79 -35.31 -44.64
N ALA A 57 6.42 -36.34 -43.89
CA ALA A 57 5.80 -36.17 -42.56
C ALA A 57 6.72 -35.40 -41.60
N VAL A 58 8.03 -35.72 -41.57
CA VAL A 58 9.01 -34.99 -40.75
C VAL A 58 9.10 -33.52 -41.15
N SER A 59 9.12 -33.21 -42.45
CA SER A 59 9.13 -31.82 -42.93
C SER A 59 7.86 -31.06 -42.51
N THR A 60 6.69 -31.70 -42.59
CA THR A 60 5.42 -31.11 -42.15
C THR A 60 5.41 -30.85 -40.64
N LEU A 61 5.92 -31.78 -39.83
CA LEU A 61 6.03 -31.62 -38.38
C LEU A 61 7.01 -30.50 -37.99
N ARG A 62 8.12 -30.31 -38.72
CA ARG A 62 9.02 -29.17 -38.51
C ARG A 62 8.32 -27.84 -38.77
N LYS A 63 7.54 -27.77 -39.85
CA LYS A 63 6.75 -26.58 -40.19
C LYS A 63 5.70 -26.29 -39.11
N ARG A 64 5.02 -27.32 -38.63
CA ARG A 64 4.10 -27.23 -37.49
C ARG A 64 4.81 -26.68 -36.25
N LYS A 65 6.01 -27.20 -35.92
CA LYS A 65 6.76 -26.73 -34.75
C LYS A 65 7.17 -25.27 -34.85
N TYR A 66 7.52 -24.81 -36.05
CA TYR A 66 7.78 -23.40 -36.32
C TYR A 66 6.53 -22.54 -36.10
N GLN A 67 5.36 -22.99 -36.59
CA GLN A 67 4.10 -22.28 -36.35
C GLN A 67 3.71 -22.26 -34.87
N GLU A 68 3.93 -23.34 -34.12
CA GLU A 68 3.76 -23.37 -32.66
C GLU A 68 4.63 -22.30 -31.98
N SER A 69 5.88 -22.12 -32.44
CA SER A 69 6.76 -21.08 -31.89
C SER A 69 6.24 -19.66 -32.16
N ILE A 70 5.61 -19.44 -33.33
CA ILE A 70 4.98 -18.16 -33.66
C ILE A 70 3.73 -17.96 -32.80
N LEU A 71 2.93 -19.01 -32.58
CA LEU A 71 1.78 -18.96 -31.69
C LEU A 71 2.18 -18.53 -30.28
N HIS A 72 3.21 -19.16 -29.70
CA HIS A 72 3.74 -18.78 -28.38
C HIS A 72 4.21 -17.32 -28.32
N LYS A 73 4.89 -16.83 -29.36
CA LYS A 73 5.29 -15.41 -29.44
C LYS A 73 4.06 -14.49 -29.52
N THR A 74 3.03 -14.90 -30.26
CA THR A 74 1.77 -14.17 -30.42
C THR A 74 1.01 -14.11 -29.09
N ASP A 75 0.98 -15.21 -28.34
CA ASP A 75 0.34 -15.27 -27.02
C ASP A 75 1.05 -14.34 -26.02
N ALA A 76 2.38 -14.35 -25.99
CA ALA A 76 3.15 -13.42 -25.16
C ALA A 76 2.91 -11.94 -25.55
N GLN A 77 2.81 -11.65 -26.85
CA GLN A 77 2.45 -10.30 -27.32
C GLN A 77 1.02 -9.92 -26.92
N LEU A 78 0.10 -10.87 -26.96
CA LEU A 78 -1.29 -10.65 -26.57
C LEU A 78 -1.39 -10.33 -25.07
N GLU A 79 -0.71 -11.09 -24.23
CA GLU A 79 -0.62 -10.84 -22.78
C GLU A 79 -0.07 -9.43 -22.51
N ASN A 80 1.05 -9.08 -23.14
CA ASN A 80 1.64 -7.74 -23.02
C ASN A 80 0.65 -6.62 -23.41
N LEU A 81 -0.12 -6.81 -24.49
CA LEU A 81 -1.14 -5.85 -24.91
C LEU A 81 -2.29 -5.75 -23.90
N GLU A 82 -2.74 -6.88 -23.34
CA GLU A 82 -3.79 -6.90 -22.32
C GLU A 82 -3.35 -6.22 -21.02
N THR A 83 -2.12 -6.49 -20.57
CA THR A 83 -1.50 -5.80 -19.41
C THR A 83 -1.38 -4.29 -19.66
N LEU A 84 -0.94 -3.88 -20.86
CA LEU A 84 -0.81 -2.47 -21.21
C LEU A 84 -2.18 -1.76 -21.18
N VAL A 85 -3.22 -2.37 -21.77
CA VAL A 85 -4.58 -1.81 -21.75
C VAL A 85 -5.09 -1.67 -20.31
N SER A 86 -4.92 -2.70 -19.49
CA SER A 86 -5.34 -2.66 -18.08
C SER A 86 -4.61 -1.57 -17.29
N THR A 87 -3.31 -1.41 -17.52
CA THR A 87 -2.47 -0.38 -16.87
C THR A 87 -2.93 1.03 -17.25
N ILE A 88 -3.30 1.25 -18.51
CA ILE A 88 -3.82 2.54 -18.98
C ILE A 88 -5.19 2.82 -18.35
N GLU A 89 -6.09 1.83 -18.32
CA GLU A 89 -7.41 1.98 -17.69
C GLU A 89 -7.29 2.29 -16.20
N PHE A 90 -6.38 1.63 -15.49
CA PHE A 90 -6.09 1.93 -14.09
C PHE A 90 -5.52 3.34 -13.91
N SER A 91 -4.61 3.76 -14.79
CA SER A 91 -4.02 5.10 -14.76
C SER A 91 -5.07 6.20 -14.98
N LEU A 92 -6.07 5.97 -15.84
CA LEU A 92 -7.20 6.89 -16.02
C LEU A 92 -8.02 7.04 -14.74
N ILE A 93 -8.28 5.93 -14.03
CA ILE A 93 -8.94 5.96 -12.72
C ILE A 93 -8.09 6.74 -11.72
N GLN A 94 -6.77 6.52 -11.69
CA GLN A 94 -5.85 7.21 -10.80
C GLN A 94 -5.85 8.73 -11.03
N VAL A 95 -5.92 9.18 -12.29
CA VAL A 95 -6.06 10.61 -12.62
C VAL A 95 -7.38 11.17 -12.08
N SER A 96 -8.49 10.44 -12.22
CA SER A 96 -9.79 10.83 -11.68
C SER A 96 -9.77 10.94 -10.15
N VAL A 97 -9.20 9.94 -9.46
CA VAL A 97 -9.03 9.96 -7.99
C VAL A 97 -8.17 11.15 -7.56
N MET A 98 -7.08 11.43 -8.26
CA MET A 98 -6.22 12.57 -7.98
C MET A 98 -6.97 13.90 -8.15
N HIS A 99 -7.83 14.03 -9.17
CA HIS A 99 -8.69 15.20 -9.34
C HIS A 99 -9.70 15.34 -8.19
N GLY A 100 -10.33 14.24 -7.76
CA GLY A 100 -11.22 14.23 -6.60
C GLY A 100 -10.51 14.62 -5.29
N LEU A 101 -9.29 14.13 -5.06
CA LEU A 101 -8.47 14.52 -3.91
C LEU A 101 -8.09 16.01 -3.95
N LYS A 102 -7.78 16.56 -5.12
CA LYS A 102 -7.52 18.01 -5.28
C LYS A 102 -8.74 18.85 -4.91
N GLN A 103 -9.91 18.49 -5.42
CA GLN A 103 -11.16 19.17 -5.08
C GLN A 103 -11.49 19.05 -3.58
N GLY A 104 -11.34 17.86 -2.99
CA GLY A 104 -11.52 17.66 -1.56
C GLY A 104 -10.55 18.50 -0.72
N ASN A 105 -9.29 18.62 -1.13
CA ASN A 105 -8.30 19.47 -0.46
C ASN A 105 -8.65 20.97 -0.59
N GLU A 106 -9.14 21.42 -1.74
CA GLU A 106 -9.63 22.79 -1.91
C GLU A 106 -10.81 23.11 -0.98
N VAL A 107 -11.78 22.20 -0.87
CA VAL A 107 -12.91 22.34 0.07
C VAL A 107 -12.42 22.34 1.52
N LEU A 108 -11.51 21.44 1.90
CA LEU A 108 -10.92 21.43 3.23
C LEU A 108 -10.19 22.75 3.54
N LYS A 109 -9.47 23.33 2.58
CA LYS A 109 -8.83 24.64 2.75
C LYS A 109 -9.83 25.76 2.96
N GLN A 110 -10.97 25.73 2.28
CA GLN A 110 -12.05 26.70 2.48
C GLN A 110 -12.65 26.57 3.88
N ILE A 111 -12.97 25.34 4.32
CA ILE A 111 -13.45 25.07 5.67
C ILE A 111 -12.44 25.56 6.72
N HIS A 112 -11.16 25.24 6.55
CA HIS A 112 -10.11 25.72 7.47
C HIS A 112 -9.98 27.24 7.48
N LYS A 113 -10.20 27.91 6.35
CA LYS A 113 -10.14 29.37 6.27
C LYS A 113 -11.32 30.02 7.01
N GLU A 114 -12.52 29.46 6.88
CA GLU A 114 -13.73 29.93 7.57
C GLU A 114 -13.66 29.69 9.08
N LEU A 115 -13.09 28.56 9.51
CA LEU A 115 -12.95 28.24 10.94
C LEU A 115 -11.92 29.10 11.68
N ASN A 116 -10.85 29.53 11.01
CA ASN A 116 -9.66 30.07 11.68
C ASN A 116 -9.66 31.60 11.85
N ILE A 117 -10.50 32.36 11.15
CA ILE A 117 -10.43 33.83 11.17
C ILE A 117 -11.34 34.41 12.26
N GLU A 118 -12.63 34.04 12.29
CA GLU A 118 -13.57 34.74 13.17
C GLU A 118 -13.70 34.13 14.58
N ASN A 119 -13.51 32.82 14.72
CA ASN A 119 -13.73 32.14 16.00
C ASN A 119 -12.46 32.04 16.84
N VAL A 120 -11.28 32.04 16.22
CA VAL A 120 -10.00 31.94 16.95
C VAL A 120 -9.56 33.31 17.47
N GLU A 121 -9.71 34.38 16.69
CA GLU A 121 -9.40 35.75 17.14
C GLU A 121 -10.29 36.17 18.30
N LYS A 122 -11.61 35.96 18.20
CA LYS A 122 -12.55 36.24 19.30
C LYS A 122 -12.26 35.44 20.56
N LEU A 123 -11.95 34.14 20.44
CA LEU A 123 -11.64 33.30 21.60
C LEU A 123 -10.30 33.71 22.24
N LEU A 124 -9.32 34.15 21.47
CA LEU A 124 -8.06 34.68 22.00
C LEU A 124 -8.24 36.03 22.68
N GLU A 125 -9.06 36.92 22.13
CA GLU A 125 -9.43 38.19 22.77
C GLU A 125 -10.22 37.96 24.05
N GLU A 126 -11.27 37.13 24.03
CA GLU A 126 -12.08 36.80 25.20
C GLU A 126 -11.25 36.13 26.31
N THR A 127 -10.28 35.28 25.97
CA THR A 127 -9.39 34.66 26.98
C THR A 127 -8.31 35.60 27.50
N ALA A 128 -7.88 36.59 26.71
CA ALA A 128 -6.97 37.64 27.18
C ALA A 128 -7.70 38.60 28.11
N GLU A 129 -8.90 39.07 27.74
CA GLU A 129 -9.75 39.91 28.57
C GLU A 129 -10.15 39.23 29.87
N ALA A 130 -10.56 37.95 29.84
CA ALA A 130 -10.86 37.19 31.04
C ALA A 130 -9.64 37.04 31.97
N ARG A 131 -8.43 36.92 31.42
CA ARG A 131 -7.19 36.88 32.22
C ARG A 131 -6.87 38.21 32.86
N GLU A 132 -7.00 39.31 32.12
CA GLU A 132 -6.75 40.65 32.69
C GLU A 132 -7.81 40.99 33.74
N TYR A 133 -9.09 40.67 33.50
CA TYR A 133 -10.15 40.83 34.50
C TYR A 133 -9.89 40.00 35.77
N GLN A 134 -9.40 38.76 35.63
CA GLN A 134 -9.00 37.96 36.78
C GLN A 134 -7.82 38.61 37.52
N ARG A 135 -6.83 39.15 36.82
CA ARG A 135 -5.71 39.87 37.46
C ARG A 135 -6.16 41.13 38.17
N GLU A 136 -7.09 41.89 37.59
CA GLU A 136 -7.68 43.07 38.24
C GLU A 136 -8.42 42.67 39.53
N ILE A 137 -9.18 41.57 39.50
CA ILE A 137 -9.80 41.00 40.71
C ILE A 137 -8.72 40.60 41.72
N ASP A 138 -7.68 39.90 41.28
CA ASP A 138 -6.60 39.44 42.16
C ASP A 138 -5.87 40.63 42.81
N GLU A 139 -5.62 41.72 42.06
CA GLU A 139 -5.00 42.95 42.56
C GLU A 139 -5.92 43.74 43.50
N MET A 140 -7.22 43.82 43.18
CA MET A 140 -8.20 44.42 44.07
C MET A 140 -8.30 43.66 45.39
N LEU A 141 -8.37 42.33 45.35
CA LEU A 141 -8.42 41.48 46.53
C LEU A 141 -7.15 41.63 47.37
N ALA A 142 -5.97 41.61 46.75
CA ALA A 142 -4.69 41.81 47.43
C ALA A 142 -4.57 43.19 48.11
N ASN A 143 -5.13 44.24 47.52
CA ASN A 143 -5.12 45.59 48.12
C ASN A 143 -6.18 45.77 49.22
N THR A 144 -7.20 44.90 49.30
CA THR A 144 -8.27 44.99 50.31
C THR A 144 -8.09 44.06 51.51
N LEU A 145 -7.31 42.98 51.39
CA LEU A 145 -7.07 42.07 52.51
C LEU A 145 -6.12 42.69 53.54
N THR A 146 -6.37 42.42 54.82
CA THR A 146 -5.43 42.76 55.88
C THR A 146 -4.39 41.66 56.07
N VAL A 147 -3.25 41.96 56.69
CA VAL A 147 -2.17 40.98 56.93
C VAL A 147 -2.67 39.76 57.72
N GLU A 148 -3.61 39.96 58.65
CA GLU A 148 -4.21 38.87 59.45
C GLU A 148 -5.10 37.97 58.58
N ASP A 149 -5.83 38.53 57.61
CA ASP A 149 -6.64 37.77 56.67
C ASP A 149 -5.78 36.95 55.68
N GLU A 150 -4.65 37.52 55.23
CA GLU A 150 -3.71 36.81 54.36
C GLU A 150 -3.04 35.62 55.08
N GLU A 151 -2.67 35.78 56.36
CA GLU A 151 -2.12 34.70 57.17
C GLU A 151 -3.15 33.57 57.40
N ALA A 152 -4.42 33.91 57.63
CA ALA A 152 -5.50 32.93 57.76
C ALA A 152 -5.72 32.13 56.46
N VAL A 153 -5.72 32.81 55.29
CA VAL A 153 -5.83 32.16 53.98
C VAL A 153 -4.62 31.26 53.69
N GLN A 154 -3.41 31.70 54.02
CA GLN A 154 -2.20 30.88 53.87
C GLN A 154 -2.23 29.63 54.76
N ALA A 155 -2.74 29.75 55.99
CA ALA A 155 -2.92 28.61 56.89
C ALA A 155 -3.97 27.61 56.36
N GLU A 156 -5.07 28.09 55.80
CA GLU A 156 -6.10 27.25 55.16
C GLU A 156 -5.53 26.55 53.89
N LEU A 157 -4.78 27.27 53.06
CA LEU A 157 -4.08 26.71 51.90
C LEU A 157 -3.13 25.58 52.33
N ALA A 158 -2.36 25.78 53.40
CA ALA A 158 -1.45 24.76 53.94
C ALA A 158 -2.21 23.53 54.46
N ALA A 159 -3.39 23.72 55.07
CA ALA A 159 -4.25 22.63 55.51
C ALA A 159 -4.81 21.83 54.32
N LEU A 160 -5.29 22.50 53.26
CA LEU A 160 -5.77 21.87 52.03
C LEU A 160 -4.67 21.13 51.28
N GLN A 161 -3.47 21.70 51.20
CA GLN A 161 -2.30 21.03 50.63
C GLN A 161 -1.93 19.78 51.45
N GLY A 162 -1.98 19.86 52.78
CA GLY A 162 -1.79 18.72 53.68
C GLY A 162 -2.84 17.62 53.50
N GLU A 163 -4.11 18.00 53.31
CA GLU A 163 -5.21 17.07 53.04
C GLU A 163 -5.05 16.38 51.68
N GLN A 164 -4.68 17.13 50.64
CA GLN A 164 -4.47 16.62 49.29
C GLN A 164 -3.23 15.72 49.19
N LEU A 165 -2.15 16.04 49.92
CA LEU A 165 -0.97 15.19 50.05
C LEU A 165 -1.23 13.97 50.96
N GLY A 166 -2.07 14.10 51.99
CA GLY A 166 -2.53 13.02 52.85
C GLY A 166 -3.47 12.04 52.12
N ALA A 167 -4.29 12.53 51.20
CA ALA A 167 -5.10 11.72 50.29
C ALA A 167 -4.25 10.97 49.25
N GLY A 168 -3.06 11.49 48.90
CA GLY A 168 -2.08 10.84 48.03
C GLY A 168 -1.21 9.76 48.69
N GLN A 169 -1.30 9.56 50.01
CA GLN A 169 -0.52 8.55 50.74
C GLN A 169 -1.33 7.39 51.32
N LYS A 170 -2.49 7.06 50.74
CA LYS A 170 -2.92 5.65 50.75
C LYS A 170 -2.09 4.88 49.72
N LYS A 171 -0.84 4.57 50.06
CA LYS A 171 -0.09 3.48 49.42
C LYS A 171 -0.81 2.17 49.76
N THR A 172 -1.91 1.88 49.06
CA THR A 172 -2.37 0.51 48.95
C THR A 172 -1.22 -0.27 48.30
N PRO A 173 -0.77 -1.40 48.88
CA PRO A 173 0.15 -2.27 48.18
C PRO A 173 -0.55 -2.70 46.90
N VAL A 174 -0.04 -2.28 45.74
CA VAL A 174 -0.51 -2.80 44.46
C VAL A 174 -0.09 -4.27 44.42
N VAL A 175 -1.00 -5.16 44.84
CA VAL A 175 -0.84 -6.60 44.64
C VAL A 175 -1.18 -6.86 43.18
N PHE A 176 -0.15 -6.98 42.35
CA PHE A 176 -0.30 -7.46 40.99
C PHE A 176 -0.84 -8.91 41.01
N PRO A 177 -1.73 -9.29 40.07
CA PRO A 177 -2.16 -10.67 39.93
C PRO A 177 -0.94 -11.58 39.69
N PRO A 178 -0.91 -12.80 40.24
CA PRO A 178 0.23 -13.68 40.09
C PRO A 178 0.41 -14.01 38.60
N VAL A 179 1.56 -13.64 38.06
CA VAL A 179 1.99 -14.03 36.71
C VAL A 179 2.00 -15.58 36.67
N PRO A 180 1.39 -16.22 35.67
CA PRO A 180 1.35 -17.67 35.58
C PRO A 180 2.78 -18.24 35.57
N LYS A 181 3.08 -19.09 36.57
CA LYS A 181 4.36 -19.79 36.75
C LYS A 181 4.47 -21.07 35.91
N THR A 182 3.93 -21.07 34.71
CA THR A 182 4.13 -22.18 33.78
C THR A 182 5.33 -21.87 32.92
N GLU A 183 6.48 -22.47 33.26
CA GLU A 183 7.64 -22.54 32.39
C GLU A 183 7.19 -23.13 31.04
N PRO A 184 7.56 -22.52 29.90
CA PRO A 184 7.37 -23.19 28.62
C PRO A 184 8.14 -24.50 28.66
N VAL A 185 7.46 -25.59 28.33
CA VAL A 185 8.05 -26.92 28.24
C VAL A 185 9.25 -26.84 27.28
N ALA A 186 10.45 -26.79 27.85
CA ALA A 186 11.67 -27.01 27.11
C ALA A 186 11.60 -28.44 26.56
N SER A 187 11.34 -28.54 25.26
CA SER A 187 11.53 -29.76 24.50
C SER A 187 12.98 -30.22 24.72
N LYS A 188 13.08 -31.41 25.31
CA LYS A 188 14.27 -32.20 25.64
C LYS A 188 15.55 -31.83 24.87
N PRO A 189 16.71 -31.71 25.54
CA PRO A 189 17.99 -31.68 24.85
C PRO A 189 18.26 -33.07 24.28
N VAL A 190 18.29 -33.18 22.96
CA VAL A 190 18.94 -34.32 22.30
C VAL A 190 20.43 -34.12 22.47
N VAL A 191 21.02 -34.97 23.31
CA VAL A 191 22.47 -35.12 23.46
C VAL A 191 23.04 -35.55 22.11
N MET A 192 23.90 -34.72 21.52
CA MET A 192 24.86 -35.16 20.50
C MET A 192 26.24 -34.75 21.00
N GLU A 193 26.93 -35.69 21.63
CA GLU A 193 28.39 -35.65 21.74
C GLU A 193 29.04 -36.26 20.47
N PRO A 194 30.30 -35.90 20.20
CA PRO A 194 30.86 -35.87 18.85
C PRO A 194 31.53 -37.20 18.46
N ARG A 195 31.55 -37.51 17.16
CA ARG A 195 32.53 -38.45 16.60
C ARG A 195 32.99 -37.99 15.24
N ALA A 196 34.32 -37.85 15.15
CA ALA A 196 35.08 -37.49 13.98
C ALA A 196 35.14 -38.64 12.95
N GLU A 197 35.37 -38.22 11.71
CA GLU A 197 35.94 -38.95 10.56
C GLU A 197 35.12 -40.11 9.96
N ASP A 198 34.62 -39.88 8.73
CA ASP A 198 35.09 -40.68 7.60
C ASP A 198 35.00 -39.90 6.27
N GLN A 199 35.90 -40.26 5.37
CA GLN A 199 36.35 -39.62 4.15
C GLN A 199 35.38 -39.82 2.99
N ALA A 200 35.44 -38.93 1.99
CA ALA A 200 35.72 -39.24 0.58
C ALA A 200 34.96 -38.36 -0.43
N ALA A 201 35.79 -37.69 -1.25
CA ALA A 201 35.62 -37.48 -2.69
C ALA A 201 34.48 -36.57 -3.20
N SER A 202 34.87 -35.38 -3.65
CA SER A 202 34.48 -34.90 -4.99
C SER A 202 35.59 -34.02 -5.59
N PRO A 203 35.86 -34.14 -6.90
CA PRO A 203 37.09 -33.65 -7.52
C PRO A 203 37.00 -32.22 -8.07
N GLU A 204 38.19 -31.65 -8.24
CA GLU A 204 38.64 -30.59 -9.14
C GLU A 204 37.61 -29.90 -10.06
N ARG A 205 37.56 -28.56 -9.97
CA ARG A 205 37.76 -27.67 -11.13
C ARG A 205 38.59 -26.43 -10.76
N GLU A 206 39.87 -26.59 -11.04
CA GLU A 206 40.86 -25.67 -11.59
C GLU A 206 40.49 -24.18 -11.88
N ARG A 207 41.24 -23.28 -11.21
CA ARG A 207 41.95 -22.03 -11.63
C ARG A 207 41.14 -20.94 -12.39
N VAL A 208 41.31 -19.65 -12.12
CA VAL A 208 42.55 -18.84 -12.31
C VAL A 208 42.56 -17.61 -11.38
N PRO A 209 43.70 -17.20 -10.77
CA PRO A 209 43.87 -15.87 -10.20
C PRO A 209 44.39 -14.90 -11.27
N VAL A 210 43.79 -13.71 -11.35
CA VAL A 210 44.45 -12.57 -12.00
C VAL A 210 44.87 -11.62 -10.89
N ALA A 211 46.18 -11.54 -10.66
CA ALA A 211 46.81 -10.46 -9.92
C ALA A 211 47.67 -9.66 -10.90
N ALA A 212 47.46 -8.34 -10.90
CA ALA A 212 48.50 -7.32 -10.97
C ALA A 212 47.89 -6.02 -10.44
#